data_AF-A0A553NAU0-F1
#
_entry.id   AF-A0A553NAU0-F1
#
_cell.length_a   1.000
_cell.length_b   1.000
_cell.length_c   1.000
_cell.angle_alpha   90.00
_cell.angle_beta   90.00
_cell.angle_gamma   90.00
#
_symmetry.space_group_name_H-M   'P 1'
#
loop_
_entity.id
_entity.type
_entity.pdbx_description
1 polymer ?
#
loop_
_entity_poly.entity_id
_entity_poly.type
_entity_poly.pdbx_seq_one_letter_code
_entity_poly.pdbx_strand_id
1 'polypeptide(L)'
;MGSACCKKKSPPEISSGPQPPRQPSPEPVKTNGVHDSQSSPLTRRETPTREILFSGITLSARNALRHLEVFGEEYVREKFESNFHVYHMSWIDQRYDWFLTHDEIPKNLNETLDQSWISACSPQESLPQMKQFLERIKLVLSQIAKDLTEVEDRYAELFAEGAHKIPSRNPLGPEFIPQGIMEVGHTSFRYHRDWFLYRDSRNILEYVIALSEYFKNHYSS
;
A
#
# COMPACT_ATOMS: atom_id res chain seq x y z
N MET A 1 -10.84 28.93 -3.01
CA MET A 1 -9.56 28.19 -2.90
C MET A 1 -9.93 26.74 -2.59
N GLY A 2 -9.84 25.85 -3.57
CA GLY A 2 -10.36 24.48 -3.46
C GLY A 2 -9.29 23.50 -3.00
N SER A 3 -9.52 22.86 -1.85
CA SER A 3 -8.65 21.83 -1.25
C SER A 3 -8.50 20.60 -2.14
N ALA A 4 -7.28 20.07 -2.18
CA ALA A 4 -6.82 19.02 -3.08
C ALA A 4 -6.97 17.59 -2.51
N CYS A 5 -7.73 17.36 -1.43
CA CYS A 5 -7.68 16.05 -0.73
C CYS A 5 -8.02 14.85 -1.66
N CYS A 6 -8.82 15.04 -2.72
CA CYS A 6 -9.14 13.96 -3.68
C CYS A 6 -9.37 14.50 -5.11
N LYS A 7 -8.37 15.10 -5.75
CA LYS A 7 -8.47 15.37 -7.19
C LYS A 7 -8.32 14.06 -7.97
N LYS A 8 -9.42 13.55 -8.52
CA LYS A 8 -9.41 12.59 -9.63
C LYS A 8 -8.55 13.17 -10.75
N LYS A 9 -7.37 12.61 -11.00
CA LYS A 9 -6.78 12.67 -12.34
C LYS A 9 -7.30 11.45 -13.10
N SER A 10 -8.02 11.71 -14.18
CA SER A 10 -8.32 10.71 -15.20
C SER A 10 -7.03 10.03 -15.66
N PRO A 11 -7.06 8.74 -16.07
CA PRO A 11 -5.87 8.10 -16.62
C PRO A 11 -5.36 8.90 -17.83
N PRO A 12 -4.03 9.02 -18.02
CA PRO A 12 -3.51 9.59 -19.26
C PRO A 12 -3.98 8.74 -20.45
N GLU A 13 -4.46 9.41 -21.49
CA GLU A 13 -4.78 8.79 -22.78
C GLU A 13 -3.53 8.10 -23.31
N ILE A 14 -3.59 6.77 -23.43
CA ILE A 14 -2.55 5.98 -24.07
C ILE A 14 -2.65 6.26 -25.57
N SER A 15 -1.66 7.00 -26.07
CA SER A 15 -1.37 7.16 -27.49
C SER A 15 -1.33 5.80 -28.19
N SER A 16 -2.12 5.68 -29.25
CA SER A 16 -2.45 4.45 -29.97
C SER A 16 -1.24 3.90 -30.75
N GLY A 17 -0.75 2.73 -30.33
CA GLY A 17 0.11 1.84 -31.13
C GLY A 17 -0.69 0.63 -31.65
N PRO A 18 -0.23 -0.08 -32.70
CA PRO A 18 -1.08 -0.90 -33.57
C PRO A 18 -1.66 -2.13 -32.85
N GLN A 19 -2.99 -2.28 -32.93
CA GLN A 19 -3.74 -3.44 -32.42
C GLN A 19 -3.55 -4.68 -33.32
N PRO A 20 -3.35 -5.88 -32.74
CA PRO A 20 -3.40 -7.15 -33.46
C PRO A 20 -4.86 -7.55 -33.81
N PRO A 21 -5.06 -8.40 -34.85
CA PRO A 21 -6.35 -8.60 -35.50
C PRO A 21 -7.40 -9.30 -34.63
N ARG A 22 -8.64 -8.80 -34.73
CA ARG A 22 -9.84 -9.35 -34.07
C ARG A 22 -10.17 -10.74 -34.63
N GLN A 23 -10.33 -11.72 -33.74
CA GLN A 23 -10.98 -12.98 -34.06
C GLN A 23 -12.50 -12.90 -33.80
N PRO A 24 -13.34 -13.56 -34.63
CA PRO A 24 -14.79 -13.40 -34.61
C PRO A 24 -15.46 -14.13 -33.44
N SER A 25 -16.49 -13.50 -32.89
CA SER A 25 -17.42 -14.07 -31.92
C SER A 25 -18.27 -15.18 -32.54
N PRO A 26 -18.58 -16.28 -31.81
CA PRO A 26 -19.69 -17.15 -32.16
C PRO A 26 -20.99 -16.73 -31.46
N GLU A 27 -22.06 -16.72 -32.26
CA GLU A 27 -23.47 -16.46 -31.92
C GLU A 27 -24.16 -17.64 -31.19
N PRO A 28 -25.38 -17.46 -30.65
CA PRO A 28 -25.91 -18.24 -29.53
C PRO A 28 -26.69 -19.49 -29.96
N VAL A 29 -26.57 -20.58 -29.19
CA VAL A 29 -27.42 -21.76 -29.32
C VAL A 29 -28.43 -21.80 -28.17
N LYS A 30 -29.72 -21.77 -28.53
CA LYS A 30 -30.87 -22.08 -27.68
C LYS A 30 -31.06 -23.60 -27.63
N THR A 31 -31.29 -24.17 -26.45
CA THR A 31 -32.26 -25.27 -26.27
C THR A 31 -32.70 -25.41 -24.81
N ASN A 32 -34.00 -25.68 -24.65
CA ASN A 32 -34.82 -25.74 -23.44
C ASN A 32 -34.61 -27.03 -22.63
N GLY A 33 -34.97 -27.02 -21.34
CA GLY A 33 -35.26 -28.27 -20.61
C GLY A 33 -35.25 -28.22 -19.07
N VAL A 34 -36.33 -27.69 -18.46
CA VAL A 34 -37.11 -28.16 -17.27
C VAL A 34 -36.42 -28.79 -16.03
N HIS A 35 -36.93 -28.38 -14.84
CA HIS A 35 -36.74 -28.89 -13.45
C HIS A 35 -35.40 -28.49 -12.78
N ASP A 36 -35.33 -27.94 -11.58
CA ASP A 36 -36.20 -28.00 -10.40
C ASP A 36 -36.17 -26.70 -9.60
N SER A 37 -37.32 -26.35 -9.04
CA SER A 37 -37.47 -25.33 -8.01
C SER A 37 -36.80 -25.77 -6.71
N GLN A 38 -35.59 -25.29 -6.45
CA GLN A 38 -35.04 -25.24 -5.09
C GLN A 38 -34.56 -23.82 -4.78
N SER A 39 -35.45 -23.08 -4.12
CA SER A 39 -35.13 -21.83 -3.44
C SER A 39 -34.12 -22.11 -2.33
N SER A 40 -32.84 -22.01 -2.66
CA SER A 40 -31.79 -21.90 -1.64
C SER A 40 -31.90 -20.50 -0.99
N PRO A 41 -31.84 -20.38 0.35
CA PRO A 41 -31.82 -19.08 0.98
C PRO A 41 -30.50 -18.41 0.63
N LEU A 42 -30.58 -17.37 -0.21
CA LEU A 42 -29.50 -16.43 -0.40
C LEU A 42 -29.15 -15.85 0.97
N THR A 43 -28.10 -16.38 1.59
CA THR A 43 -27.45 -15.74 2.72
C THR A 43 -26.99 -14.38 2.22
N ARG A 44 -27.75 -13.34 2.59
CA ARG A 44 -27.38 -11.94 2.39
C ARG A 44 -26.00 -11.77 3.02
N ARG A 45 -24.94 -11.70 2.21
CA ARG A 45 -23.63 -11.22 2.66
C ARG A 45 -23.85 -9.78 3.09
N GLU A 46 -24.04 -9.57 4.39
CA GLU A 46 -24.04 -8.24 4.96
C GLU A 46 -22.69 -7.61 4.65
N THR A 47 -22.70 -6.55 3.86
CA THR A 47 -21.50 -5.75 3.60
C THR A 47 -21.05 -5.19 4.94
N PRO A 48 -19.80 -5.45 5.39
CA PRO A 48 -19.30 -4.94 6.66
C PRO A 48 -19.49 -3.42 6.74
N THR A 49 -19.91 -2.93 7.90
CA THR A 49 -20.06 -1.49 8.12
C THR A 49 -18.70 -0.79 7.96
N ARG A 50 -18.73 0.50 7.62
CA ARG A 50 -17.51 1.29 7.43
C ARG A 50 -16.63 1.32 8.68
N GLU A 51 -17.25 1.36 9.86
CA GLU A 51 -16.55 1.31 11.15
C GLU A 51 -15.75 0.01 11.33
N ILE A 52 -16.33 -1.14 10.95
CA ILE A 52 -15.65 -2.43 10.97
C ILE A 52 -14.46 -2.41 9.99
N LEU A 53 -14.65 -1.83 8.80
CA LEU A 53 -13.59 -1.73 7.79
C LEU A 53 -12.42 -0.85 8.27
N PHE A 54 -12.68 0.33 8.84
CA PHE A 54 -11.64 1.18 9.40
C PHE A 54 -10.94 0.50 10.57
N SER A 55 -11.69 -0.12 11.48
CA SER A 55 -11.09 -0.83 12.62
C SER A 55 -10.15 -1.95 12.18
N GLY A 56 -10.52 -2.71 11.14
CA GLY A 56 -9.66 -3.73 10.55
C GLY A 56 -8.40 -3.15 9.91
N ILE A 57 -8.52 -2.05 9.17
CA ILE A 57 -7.38 -1.33 8.56
C ILE A 57 -6.45 -0.78 9.63
N THR A 58 -6.98 -0.10 10.65
CA THR A 58 -6.19 0.46 11.76
C THR A 58 -5.44 -0.65 12.51
N LEU A 59 -6.09 -1.77 12.78
CA LEU A 59 -5.46 -2.89 13.47
C LEU A 59 -4.30 -3.48 12.65
N SER A 60 -4.53 -3.72 11.36
CA SER A 60 -3.47 -4.20 10.47
C SER A 60 -2.31 -3.22 10.39
N ALA A 61 -2.59 -1.93 10.21
CA ALA A 61 -1.57 -0.90 10.09
C ALA A 61 -0.71 -0.81 11.37
N ARG A 62 -1.33 -0.84 12.55
CA ARG A 62 -0.61 -0.84 13.84
C ARG A 62 0.26 -2.09 14.02
N ASN A 63 -0.25 -3.25 13.63
CA ASN A 63 0.52 -4.50 13.76
C ASN A 63 1.73 -4.51 12.83
N ALA A 64 1.57 -4.04 11.59
CA ALA A 64 2.68 -3.90 10.65
C ALA A 64 3.68 -2.83 11.13
N LEU A 65 3.22 -1.67 11.58
CA LEU A 65 4.10 -0.59 12.05
C LEU A 65 4.93 -1.04 13.25
N ARG A 66 4.28 -1.61 14.27
CA ARG A 66 4.98 -2.14 15.46
C ARG A 66 6.04 -3.16 15.07
N HIS A 67 5.74 -4.03 14.10
CA HIS A 67 6.70 -5.02 13.62
C HIS A 67 7.92 -4.38 12.93
N LEU A 68 7.67 -3.43 12.03
CA LEU A 68 8.74 -2.72 11.32
C LEU A 68 9.63 -1.88 12.26
N GLU A 69 9.08 -1.42 13.38
CA GLU A 69 9.81 -0.67 14.40
C GLU A 69 10.79 -1.53 15.19
N VAL A 70 10.48 -2.82 15.41
CA VAL A 70 11.31 -3.72 16.24
C VAL A 70 12.75 -3.80 15.74
N PHE A 71 12.96 -3.79 14.43
CA PHE A 71 14.28 -4.01 13.84
C PHE A 71 14.87 -2.77 13.16
N GLY A 72 14.13 -1.65 13.08
CA GLY A 72 14.51 -0.48 12.30
C GLY A 72 15.85 0.14 12.70
N GLU A 73 16.07 0.31 14.00
CA GLU A 73 17.32 0.89 14.53
C GLU A 73 18.53 -0.01 14.20
N GLU A 74 18.39 -1.31 14.42
CA GLU A 74 19.44 -2.29 14.17
C GLU A 74 19.74 -2.43 12.67
N TYR A 75 18.73 -2.42 11.82
CA TYR A 75 18.89 -2.41 10.37
C TYR A 75 19.71 -1.22 9.89
N VAL A 76 19.39 -0.01 10.34
CA VAL A 76 20.13 1.20 9.93
C VAL A 76 21.57 1.17 10.44
N ARG A 77 21.76 0.75 11.68
CA ARG A 77 23.09 0.60 12.29
C ARG A 77 23.98 -0.37 11.53
N GLU A 78 23.44 -1.51 11.12
CA GLU A 78 24.22 -2.53 10.43
C GLU A 78 24.49 -2.18 8.96
N LYS A 79 23.49 -1.65 8.24
CA LYS A 79 23.63 -1.41 6.79
C LYS A 79 24.30 -0.09 6.44
N PHE A 80 24.25 0.90 7.34
CA PHE A 80 24.70 2.26 7.06
C PHE A 80 25.64 2.85 8.12
N GLU A 81 26.03 2.08 9.14
CA GLU A 81 26.93 2.52 10.22
C GLU A 81 26.45 3.83 10.90
N SER A 82 25.13 4.04 10.97
CA SER A 82 24.49 5.22 11.53
C SER A 82 23.39 4.83 12.52
N ASN A 83 22.95 5.76 13.37
CA ASN A 83 21.68 5.61 14.06
C ASN A 83 20.51 5.98 13.15
N PHE A 84 19.32 5.51 13.52
CA PHE A 84 18.10 5.72 12.74
C PHE A 84 17.81 7.19 12.46
N HIS A 85 17.87 8.02 13.51
CA HIS A 85 17.48 9.42 13.42
C HIS A 85 18.39 10.21 12.46
N VAL A 86 19.71 10.12 12.64
CA VAL A 86 20.69 10.81 11.79
C VAL A 86 20.54 10.39 10.33
N TYR A 87 20.39 9.09 10.09
CA TYR A 87 20.25 8.58 8.73
C TYR A 87 18.92 9.01 8.09
N HIS A 88 17.83 8.97 8.85
CA HIS A 88 16.54 9.46 8.41
C HIS A 88 16.58 10.94 8.03
N MET A 89 17.15 11.79 8.89
CA MET A 89 17.25 13.22 8.62
C MET A 89 18.09 13.53 7.37
N SER A 90 19.13 12.73 7.11
CA SER A 90 19.99 12.91 5.93
C SER A 90 19.26 12.68 4.60
N TRP A 91 18.14 11.96 4.63
CA TRP A 91 17.38 11.56 3.44
C TRP A 91 15.91 11.94 3.52
N ILE A 92 15.52 12.87 4.41
CA ILE A 92 14.12 13.13 4.74
C ILE A 92 13.28 13.53 3.51
N ASP A 93 13.87 14.28 2.57
CA ASP A 93 13.19 14.80 1.38
C ASP A 93 13.22 13.83 0.17
N GLN A 94 13.93 12.71 0.25
CA GLN A 94 13.99 11.76 -0.86
C GLN A 94 12.80 10.83 -0.83
N ARG A 95 12.02 10.72 -1.91
CA ARG A 95 10.95 9.72 -2.08
C ARG A 95 10.97 9.14 -3.48
N TYR A 96 10.45 7.93 -3.61
CA TYR A 96 10.10 7.38 -4.92
C TYR A 96 8.69 7.84 -5.31
N ASP A 97 8.58 8.75 -6.28
CA ASP A 97 7.29 9.29 -6.73
C ASP A 97 6.29 8.22 -7.20
N TRP A 98 6.80 7.09 -7.72
CA TRP A 98 5.95 5.95 -8.11
C TRP A 98 5.38 5.20 -6.91
N PHE A 99 6.02 5.28 -5.74
CA PHE A 99 5.59 4.60 -4.52
C PHE A 99 4.70 5.51 -3.67
N LEU A 100 5.19 6.71 -3.38
CA LEU A 100 4.54 7.68 -2.52
C LEU A 100 4.87 9.12 -2.92
N THR A 101 3.83 9.90 -3.22
CA THR A 101 3.96 11.34 -3.48
C THR A 101 3.62 12.19 -2.25
N HIS A 102 4.13 13.42 -2.19
CA HIS A 102 3.73 14.39 -1.16
C HIS A 102 2.26 14.83 -1.29
N ASP A 103 1.69 14.79 -2.49
CA ASP A 103 0.28 15.07 -2.74
C ASP A 103 -0.63 13.99 -2.13
N GLU A 104 -0.16 12.74 -2.06
CA GLU A 104 -0.88 11.63 -1.45
C GLU A 104 -0.74 11.63 0.08
N ILE A 105 0.47 11.89 0.60
CA ILE A 105 0.76 11.95 2.04
C ILE A 105 1.69 13.15 2.34
N PRO A 106 1.14 14.27 2.85
CA PRO A 106 1.88 15.52 3.06
C PRO A 106 2.56 15.57 4.43
N LYS A 107 3.21 14.48 4.82
CA LYS A 107 4.02 14.37 6.04
C LYS A 107 5.19 13.43 5.82
N ASN A 108 6.28 13.62 6.56
CA ASN A 108 7.35 12.64 6.69
C ASN A 108 7.10 11.68 7.86
N LEU A 109 7.95 10.66 7.97
CA LEU A 109 7.94 9.73 9.08
C LEU A 109 8.12 10.46 10.41
N ASN A 110 7.38 10.05 11.44
CA ASN A 110 7.35 10.67 12.78
C ASN A 110 6.82 12.12 12.85
N GLU A 111 6.38 12.72 11.74
CA GLU A 111 5.70 14.01 11.77
C GLU A 111 4.22 13.83 12.12
N THR A 112 3.62 14.85 12.75
CA THR A 112 2.16 14.86 12.95
C THR A 112 1.48 15.27 11.66
N LEU A 113 0.41 14.57 11.28
CA LEU A 113 -0.38 14.92 10.12
C LEU A 113 -1.20 16.20 10.41
N ASP A 114 -1.14 17.16 9.48
CA ASP A 114 -1.78 18.46 9.64
C ASP A 114 -3.31 18.35 9.80
N GLN A 115 -3.88 19.08 10.77
CA GLN A 115 -5.31 18.99 11.08
C GLN A 115 -6.20 19.56 9.97
N SER A 116 -5.73 20.58 9.24
CA SER A 116 -6.46 21.13 8.10
C SER A 116 -6.50 20.14 6.93
N TRP A 117 -5.44 19.33 6.76
CA TRP A 117 -5.43 18.22 5.81
C TRP A 117 -6.45 17.14 6.18
N ILE A 118 -6.38 16.62 7.42
CA ILE A 118 -7.22 15.51 7.86
C ILE A 118 -8.71 15.87 7.80
N SER A 119 -9.07 17.06 8.28
CA SER A 119 -10.46 17.54 8.30
C SER A 119 -11.04 17.77 6.90
N ALA A 120 -10.21 17.98 5.88
CA ALA A 120 -10.63 18.11 4.50
C ALA A 120 -10.92 16.77 3.81
N CYS A 121 -10.60 15.65 4.44
CA CYS A 121 -10.70 14.33 3.82
C CYS A 121 -12.01 13.60 4.12
N SER A 122 -12.50 12.83 3.14
CA SER A 122 -13.78 12.14 3.23
C SER A 122 -13.58 10.64 3.54
N PRO A 123 -14.33 10.06 4.49
CA PRO A 123 -14.23 8.62 4.78
C PRO A 123 -14.52 7.73 3.56
N GLN A 124 -15.41 8.18 2.68
CA GLN A 124 -15.83 7.49 1.46
C GLN A 124 -14.67 7.32 0.46
N GLU A 125 -13.89 8.39 0.26
CA GLU A 125 -12.79 8.40 -0.72
C GLU A 125 -11.49 7.87 -0.11
N SER A 126 -11.26 8.11 1.19
CA SER A 126 -10.03 7.68 1.86
C SER A 126 -9.97 6.18 2.12
N LEU A 127 -11.11 5.50 2.34
CA LEU A 127 -11.11 4.05 2.60
C LEU A 127 -10.46 3.21 1.47
N PRO A 128 -10.86 3.36 0.19
CA PRO A 128 -10.20 2.64 -0.90
C PRO A 128 -8.73 3.07 -1.07
N GLN A 129 -8.40 4.35 -0.86
CA GLN A 129 -7.03 4.83 -0.93
C GLN A 129 -6.13 4.18 0.13
N MET A 130 -6.58 4.11 1.38
CA MET A 130 -5.83 3.43 2.45
C MET A 130 -5.65 1.95 2.18
N LYS A 131 -6.62 1.28 1.56
CA LYS A 131 -6.44 -0.11 1.11
C LYS A 131 -5.35 -0.22 0.05
N GLN A 132 -5.35 0.66 -0.95
CA GLN A 132 -4.30 0.67 -1.97
C GLN A 132 -2.92 0.91 -1.36
N PHE A 133 -2.81 1.83 -0.40
CA PHE A 133 -1.57 2.06 0.34
C PHE A 133 -1.06 0.81 1.05
N LEU A 134 -1.94 0.06 1.73
CA LEU A 134 -1.58 -1.21 2.35
C LEU A 134 -1.09 -2.25 1.33
N GLU A 135 -1.75 -2.36 0.17
CA GLU A 135 -1.31 -3.27 -0.89
C GLU A 135 0.07 -2.86 -1.46
N ARG A 136 0.33 -1.56 -1.64
CA ARG A 136 1.64 -1.03 -2.06
C ARG A 136 2.73 -1.41 -1.05
N ILE A 137 2.48 -1.17 0.24
CA ILE A 137 3.42 -1.52 1.32
C ILE A 137 3.71 -3.02 1.28
N LYS A 138 2.67 -3.85 1.20
CA LYS A 138 2.84 -5.30 1.20
C LYS A 138 3.73 -5.76 0.06
N LEU A 139 3.47 -5.26 -1.15
CA LEU A 139 4.27 -5.59 -2.34
C LEU A 139 5.74 -5.23 -2.14
N VAL A 140 6.04 -3.99 -1.71
CA VAL A 140 7.44 -3.55 -1.58
C VAL A 140 8.17 -4.27 -0.46
N LEU A 141 7.52 -4.54 0.68
CA LEU A 141 8.14 -5.32 1.76
C LEU A 141 8.40 -6.76 1.33
N SER A 142 7.47 -7.38 0.58
CA SER A 142 7.68 -8.70 -0.01
C SER A 142 8.83 -8.72 -1.03
N GLN A 143 8.97 -7.66 -1.83
CA GLN A 143 10.08 -7.54 -2.77
C GLN A 143 11.42 -7.39 -2.04
N ILE A 144 11.51 -6.54 -1.02
CA ILE A 144 12.72 -6.42 -0.18
C ILE A 144 13.06 -7.78 0.44
N ALA A 145 12.08 -8.48 1.03
CA ALA A 145 12.29 -9.80 1.63
C ALA A 145 12.81 -10.83 0.61
N LYS A 146 12.28 -10.83 -0.61
CA LYS A 146 12.75 -11.69 -1.70
C LYS A 146 14.21 -11.38 -2.04
N ASP A 147 14.52 -10.10 -2.26
CA ASP A 147 15.86 -9.66 -2.66
C ASP A 147 16.91 -9.93 -1.58
N LEU A 148 16.51 -9.87 -0.31
CA LEU A 148 17.36 -10.19 0.85
C LEU A 148 17.52 -11.70 1.03
N THR A 149 16.49 -12.50 0.74
CA THR A 149 16.58 -13.97 0.73
C THR A 149 17.62 -14.46 -0.27
N GLU A 150 17.67 -13.85 -1.46
CA GLU A 150 18.63 -14.22 -2.51
C GLU A 150 20.10 -14.03 -2.11
N VAL A 151 20.37 -13.17 -1.12
CA VAL A 151 21.71 -12.89 -0.59
C VAL A 151 21.88 -13.36 0.85
N GLU A 152 20.97 -14.21 1.35
CA GLU A 152 20.99 -14.81 2.69
C GLU A 152 21.08 -13.77 3.83
N ASP A 153 20.47 -12.60 3.64
CA ASP A 153 20.49 -11.53 4.62
C ASP A 153 19.47 -11.76 5.75
N ARG A 154 19.91 -11.60 7.00
CA ARG A 154 19.11 -11.91 8.21
C ARG A 154 17.81 -11.09 8.34
N TYR A 155 17.70 -9.95 7.65
CA TYR A 155 16.48 -9.15 7.68
C TYR A 155 15.39 -9.67 6.73
N ALA A 156 15.67 -10.64 5.86
CA ALA A 156 14.70 -11.17 4.91
C ALA A 156 13.39 -11.63 5.59
N GLU A 157 13.50 -12.42 6.66
CA GLU A 157 12.35 -12.90 7.42
C GLU A 157 11.60 -11.76 8.12
N LEU A 158 12.31 -10.78 8.66
CA LEU A 158 11.70 -9.62 9.33
C LEU A 158 10.87 -8.78 8.35
N PHE A 159 11.36 -8.54 7.13
CA PHE A 159 10.60 -7.88 6.07
C PHE A 159 9.41 -8.72 5.60
N ALA A 160 9.60 -10.04 5.42
CA ALA A 160 8.53 -10.95 5.04
C ALA A 160 7.41 -10.93 6.07
N GLU A 161 7.72 -11.05 7.37
CA GLU A 161 6.75 -11.01 8.45
C GLU A 161 5.98 -9.68 8.49
N GLY A 162 6.66 -8.56 8.25
CA GLY A 162 6.02 -7.25 8.13
C GLY A 162 4.96 -7.21 7.02
N ALA A 163 5.29 -7.77 5.84
CA ALA A 163 4.34 -7.91 4.74
C ALA A 163 3.16 -8.82 5.09
N HIS A 164 3.38 -9.90 5.86
CA HIS A 164 2.33 -10.82 6.29
C HIS A 164 1.34 -10.19 7.29
N LYS A 165 1.74 -9.16 8.05
CA LYS A 165 0.82 -8.42 8.94
C LYS A 165 -0.22 -7.61 8.15
N ILE A 166 -0.01 -7.42 6.84
CA ILE A 166 -0.91 -6.67 5.97
C ILE A 166 -1.80 -7.64 5.19
N PRO A 167 -3.13 -7.66 5.44
CA PRO A 167 -4.04 -8.48 4.67
C PRO A 167 -4.15 -7.92 3.27
N SER A 168 -4.09 -8.81 2.28
CA SER A 168 -4.30 -8.46 0.88
C SER A 168 -5.59 -9.10 0.40
N ARG A 169 -6.42 -8.30 -0.28
CA ARG A 169 -7.62 -8.81 -0.97
C ARG A 169 -7.48 -8.71 -2.48
N ASN A 170 -6.64 -7.80 -2.95
CA ASN A 170 -6.35 -7.61 -4.36
C ASN A 170 -4.87 -7.26 -4.50
N PRO A 171 -3.98 -8.27 -4.48
CA PRO A 171 -2.54 -8.03 -4.45
C PRO A 171 -2.11 -7.29 -5.72
N LEU A 172 -1.29 -6.26 -5.55
CA LEU A 172 -0.58 -5.64 -6.65
C LEU A 172 0.47 -6.63 -7.18
N GLY A 173 0.60 -6.71 -8.51
CA GLY A 173 1.64 -7.49 -9.13
C GLY A 173 2.98 -6.75 -9.18
N PRO A 174 4.08 -7.46 -9.49
CA PRO A 174 5.42 -6.89 -9.54
C PRO A 174 5.58 -5.77 -10.58
N GLU A 175 4.68 -5.69 -11.59
CA GLU A 175 4.64 -4.63 -12.59
C GLU A 175 4.42 -3.22 -12.01
N PHE A 176 3.96 -3.13 -10.75
CA PHE A 176 3.87 -1.85 -10.06
C PHE A 176 5.25 -1.28 -9.71
N ILE A 177 6.26 -2.11 -9.50
CA ILE A 177 7.63 -1.67 -9.20
C ILE A 177 8.36 -1.43 -10.53
N PRO A 178 8.90 -0.22 -10.78
CA PRO A 178 9.63 0.05 -12.00
C PRO A 178 10.84 -0.89 -12.18
N GLN A 179 11.04 -1.41 -13.38
CA GLN A 179 12.08 -2.42 -13.67
C GLN A 179 13.49 -1.99 -13.22
N GLY A 180 13.86 -0.72 -13.46
CA GLY A 180 15.18 -0.19 -13.05
C GLY A 180 15.41 -0.14 -11.53
N ILE A 181 14.35 -0.24 -10.72
CA ILE A 181 14.44 -0.33 -9.25
C ILE A 181 14.64 -1.78 -8.79
N MET A 182 14.23 -2.77 -9.59
CA MET A 182 14.41 -4.20 -9.30
C MET A 182 15.82 -4.68 -9.66
N GLU A 183 16.43 -4.12 -10.70
CA GLU A 183 17.71 -4.58 -11.27
C GLU A 183 18.96 -3.99 -10.59
N VAL A 184 18.84 -3.52 -9.35
CA VAL A 184 19.95 -2.87 -8.64
C VAL A 184 21.03 -3.91 -8.28
N GLY A 185 22.02 -4.04 -9.16
CA GLY A 185 23.09 -5.04 -9.08
C GLY A 185 24.18 -4.75 -8.05
N HIS A 186 24.27 -3.51 -7.54
CA HIS A 186 25.22 -3.13 -6.51
C HIS A 186 24.54 -3.11 -5.12
N THR A 187 25.16 -3.76 -4.15
CA THR A 187 24.62 -3.98 -2.79
C THR A 187 24.34 -2.67 -2.04
N SER A 188 25.20 -1.65 -2.16
CA SER A 188 24.98 -0.35 -1.51
C SER A 188 23.73 0.37 -2.02
N PHE A 189 23.53 0.41 -3.34
CA PHE A 189 22.32 1.00 -3.93
C PHE A 189 21.06 0.20 -3.56
N ARG A 190 21.17 -1.12 -3.42
CA ARG A 190 20.07 -1.97 -2.96
C ARG A 190 19.64 -1.58 -1.54
N TYR A 191 20.58 -1.45 -0.61
CA TYR A 191 20.26 -1.05 0.76
C TYR A 191 19.63 0.35 0.83
N HIS A 192 20.11 1.32 0.05
CA HIS A 192 19.46 2.64 -0.02
C HIS A 192 18.01 2.55 -0.53
N ARG A 193 17.77 1.77 -1.58
CA ARG A 193 16.41 1.53 -2.08
C ARG A 193 15.53 0.91 -1.00
N ASP A 194 16.00 -0.16 -0.36
CA ASP A 194 15.25 -0.88 0.67
C ASP A 194 14.94 0.04 1.86
N TRP A 195 15.89 0.88 2.25
CA TRP A 195 15.68 1.91 3.26
C TRP A 195 14.56 2.90 2.88
N PHE A 196 14.57 3.46 1.68
CA PHE A 196 13.52 4.41 1.26
C PHE A 196 12.14 3.77 1.27
N LEU A 197 12.04 2.55 0.73
CA LEU A 197 10.79 1.79 0.71
C LEU A 197 10.32 1.40 2.12
N TYR A 198 11.23 0.98 2.99
CA TYR A 198 10.96 0.69 4.40
C TYR A 198 10.47 1.94 5.15
N ARG A 199 11.18 3.06 5.02
CA ARG A 199 10.84 4.33 5.68
C ARG A 199 9.48 4.84 5.21
N ASP A 200 9.24 4.83 3.90
CA ASP A 200 7.96 5.31 3.35
C ASP A 200 6.82 4.36 3.68
N SER A 201 7.09 3.05 3.78
CA SER A 201 6.10 2.10 4.29
C SER A 201 5.65 2.45 5.71
N ARG A 202 6.60 2.78 6.60
CA ARG A 202 6.27 3.25 7.96
C ARG A 202 5.51 4.57 7.94
N ASN A 203 5.91 5.52 7.09
CA ASN A 203 5.22 6.80 6.96
C ASN A 203 3.75 6.63 6.53
N ILE A 204 3.51 5.75 5.56
CA ILE A 204 2.16 5.38 5.10
C ILE A 204 1.35 4.73 6.23
N LEU A 205 1.96 3.84 7.02
CA LEU A 205 1.27 3.19 8.14
C LEU A 205 0.85 4.20 9.21
N GLU A 206 1.73 5.13 9.59
CA GLU A 206 1.39 6.24 10.50
C GLU A 206 0.24 7.09 9.95
N TYR A 207 0.26 7.42 8.66
CA TYR A 207 -0.80 8.17 7.99
C TYR A 207 -2.14 7.43 8.04
N VAL A 208 -2.16 6.15 7.69
CA VAL A 208 -3.36 5.30 7.71
C VAL A 208 -3.95 5.22 9.11
N ILE A 209 -3.10 5.11 10.14
CA ILE A 209 -3.53 5.09 11.54
C ILE A 209 -4.16 6.43 11.91
N ALA A 210 -3.46 7.54 11.70
CA ALA A 210 -3.94 8.87 12.06
C ALA A 210 -5.28 9.21 11.38
N LEU A 211 -5.40 8.95 10.08
CA LEU A 211 -6.61 9.24 9.32
C LEU A 211 -7.78 8.33 9.74
N SER A 212 -7.52 7.04 9.97
CA SER A 212 -8.56 6.10 10.42
C SER A 212 -9.07 6.45 11.82
N GLU A 213 -8.18 6.83 12.75
CA GLU A 213 -8.54 7.27 14.09
C GLU A 213 -9.38 8.54 14.06
N TYR A 214 -8.99 9.51 13.23
CA TYR A 214 -9.79 10.72 13.02
C TYR A 214 -11.22 10.37 12.56
N PHE A 215 -11.35 9.49 11.56
CA PHE A 215 -12.68 9.11 11.08
C PHE A 215 -13.51 8.36 12.11
N LYS A 216 -12.90 7.48 12.91
CA LYS A 216 -13.59 6.82 14.01
C LYS A 216 -14.08 7.81 15.05
N ASN A 217 -13.32 8.87 15.34
CA ASN A 217 -13.71 9.84 16.37
C ASN A 217 -14.78 10.84 15.88
N HIS A 218 -14.87 11.10 14.57
CA HIS A 218 -15.71 12.17 14.02
C HIS A 218 -16.91 11.69 13.18
N TYR A 219 -16.92 10.42 12.74
CA TYR A 219 -17.97 9.89 11.85
C TYR A 219 -18.56 8.55 12.33
N SER A 220 -18.31 8.16 13.59
CA SER A 220 -19.04 7.05 14.22
C SER A 220 -20.41 7.56 14.66
N SER A 221 -21.38 7.56 13.74
CA SER A 221 -22.79 7.88 13.96
C SER A 221 -23.66 6.91 13.18
#